data_AF-A0A0B5BC23-F1
#
_entry.id   AF-A0A0B5BC23-F1
#
_cell.length_a   1.000
_cell.length_b   1.000
_cell.length_c   1.000
_cell.angle_alpha   90.00
_cell.angle_beta   90.00
_cell.angle_gamma   90.00
#
_symmetry.space_group_name_H-M   'P 1'
#
loop_
_entity.id
_entity.type
_entity.pdbx_description
1 polymer ?
#
loop_
_entity_poly.entity_id
_entity_poly.type
_entity_poly.pdbx_seq_one_letter_code
_entity_poly.pdbx_strand_id
1 'polypeptide(L)'
;MEIVRKIAKAWQSKATVEGAGVHLKRAFGYHQVPQLDPFLLLNGGTVVRVICGEVNSVRGPARFLLVPGRPVGEPAAWYGPVVMNTEDELRVAFEEYQNGTFTRNG
;
A
#
# COMPACT_ATOMS: atom_id res chain seq x y z
N MET A 1 9.37 5.95 32.51
CA MET A 1 10.53 5.48 31.73
C MET A 1 10.04 5.22 30.31
N GLU A 2 10.42 6.05 29.34
CA GLU A 2 10.07 5.81 27.94
C GLU A 2 10.85 4.61 27.42
N ILE A 3 10.14 3.56 27.00
CA ILE A 3 10.75 2.37 26.41
C ILE A 3 10.90 2.63 24.91
N VAL A 4 12.08 3.09 24.51
CA VAL A 4 12.44 3.20 23.09
C VAL A 4 12.78 1.81 22.56
N ARG A 5 11.95 1.27 21.65
CA ARG A 5 12.23 -0.01 20.99
C ARG A 5 12.93 0.23 19.65
N LYS A 6 13.91 -0.63 19.33
CA LYS A 6 14.54 -0.64 18.02
C LYS A 6 13.54 -1.09 16.95
N ILE A 7 13.52 -0.40 15.82
CA ILE A 7 12.75 -0.79 14.65
C ILE A 7 13.24 -2.19 14.22
N ALA A 8 12.33 -3.17 14.24
CA ALA A 8 12.67 -4.56 13.88
C ALA A 8 13.00 -4.69 12.38
N LYS A 9 12.33 -3.90 11.55
CA LYS A 9 12.56 -3.84 10.10
C LYS A 9 12.04 -2.53 9.55
N ALA A 10 12.88 -1.84 8.78
CA ALA A 10 12.47 -0.70 7.98
C ALA A 10 12.55 -1.10 6.51
N TRP A 11 11.48 -0.86 5.76
CA TRP A 11 11.49 -1.01 4.31
C TRP A 11 11.57 0.37 3.68
N GLN A 12 12.61 0.60 2.87
CA GLN A 12 12.63 1.74 1.98
C GLN A 12 11.88 1.37 0.71
N SER A 13 11.00 2.25 0.27
CA SER A 13 10.31 2.08 -0.99
C SER A 13 11.32 2.07 -2.14
N LYS A 14 11.23 1.08 -3.02
CA LYS A 14 12.06 1.01 -4.23
C LYS A 14 11.29 1.58 -5.41
N ALA A 15 11.95 2.38 -6.25
CA ALA A 15 11.38 2.75 -7.53
C ALA A 15 11.25 1.48 -8.38
N THR A 16 10.05 1.25 -8.90
CA THR A 16 9.68 0.06 -9.66
C THR A 16 8.72 0.48 -10.77
N VAL A 17 8.78 -0.24 -11.88
CA VAL A 17 7.84 -0.12 -12.99
C VAL A 17 6.93 -1.34 -12.98
N GLU A 18 5.61 -1.10 -13.04
CA GLU A 18 4.60 -2.16 -12.99
C GLU A 18 3.54 -2.00 -14.08
N GLY A 19 2.92 -3.13 -14.43
CA GLY A 19 1.84 -3.18 -15.41
C GLY A 19 2.23 -2.48 -16.72
N ALA A 20 1.44 -1.49 -17.13
CA ALA A 20 1.59 -0.70 -18.35
C ALA A 20 2.74 0.33 -18.34
N GLY A 21 3.81 0.11 -17.57
CA GLY A 21 4.93 1.05 -17.49
C GLY A 21 4.80 2.11 -16.39
N VAL A 22 3.93 1.87 -15.39
CA VAL A 22 3.67 2.82 -14.30
C VAL A 22 4.86 2.86 -13.34
N HIS A 23 5.48 4.04 -13.22
CA HIS A 23 6.58 4.27 -12.30
C HIS A 23 6.05 4.57 -10.91
N LEU A 24 6.32 3.69 -9.96
CA LEU A 24 5.86 3.83 -8.58
C LEU A 24 6.95 3.48 -7.57
N LYS A 25 6.73 3.89 -6.32
CA LYS A 25 7.61 3.56 -5.19
C LYS A 25 6.98 2.43 -4.39
N ARG A 26 7.44 1.20 -4.60
CA ARG A 26 6.91 0.01 -3.91
C ARG A 26 7.58 -0.16 -2.55
N ALA A 27 6.79 -0.12 -1.48
CA ALA A 27 7.25 -0.40 -0.12
C ALA A 27 7.25 -1.91 0.23
N PHE A 28 6.31 -2.68 -0.32
CA PHE A 28 6.17 -4.13 -0.12
C PHE A 28 5.48 -4.79 -1.34
N GLY A 29 5.72 -6.09 -1.54
CA GLY A 29 5.19 -6.91 -2.64
C GLY A 29 4.04 -7.83 -2.21
N TYR A 30 3.47 -8.56 -3.18
CA TYR A 30 2.31 -9.45 -2.98
C TYR A 30 2.50 -10.48 -1.85
N HIS A 31 3.70 -11.07 -1.74
CA HIS A 31 3.99 -12.10 -0.72
C HIS A 31 4.00 -11.56 0.73
N GLN A 32 4.03 -10.25 0.92
CA GLN A 32 4.04 -9.63 2.24
C GLN A 32 2.65 -9.16 2.69
N VAL A 33 1.65 -9.16 1.81
CA VAL A 33 0.28 -8.71 2.08
C VAL A 33 -0.39 -9.48 3.23
N PRO A 34 -0.28 -10.82 3.36
CA PRO A 34 -0.90 -11.55 4.47
C PRO A 34 -0.36 -11.18 5.86
N GLN A 35 0.80 -10.51 5.93
CA GLN A 35 1.37 -10.02 7.19
C GLN A 35 0.82 -8.65 7.59
N LEU A 36 0.04 -8.02 6.72
CA LEU A 36 -0.43 -6.63 6.82
C LEU A 36 -1.96 -6.53 6.88
N ASP A 37 -2.66 -7.66 6.82
CA ASP A 37 -4.12 -7.81 6.90
C ASP A 37 -4.48 -8.44 8.26
N PRO A 38 -5.36 -7.84 9.10
CA PRO A 38 -6.12 -6.60 8.88
C PRO A 38 -5.28 -5.33 8.99
N PHE A 39 -5.61 -4.35 8.14
CA PHE A 39 -5.09 -2.98 8.25
C PHE A 39 -6.18 -2.02 8.74
N LEU A 40 -5.74 -0.95 9.39
CA LEU A 40 -6.61 0.15 9.83
C LEU A 40 -6.30 1.38 8.99
N LEU A 41 -7.30 1.90 8.26
CA LEU A 41 -7.19 3.18 7.57
C LEU A 41 -7.48 4.32 8.54
N LEU A 42 -6.58 5.30 8.55
CA LEU A 42 -6.68 6.47 9.42
C LEU A 42 -6.83 7.72 8.56
N ASN A 43 -7.67 8.65 9.02
CA ASN A 43 -7.83 9.94 8.37
C ASN A 43 -6.61 10.83 8.63
N GLY A 44 -6.40 11.84 7.76
CA GLY A 44 -5.40 12.88 7.98
C GLY A 44 -5.57 13.55 9.34
N GLY A 45 -4.47 13.76 10.07
CA GLY A 45 -4.48 14.33 11.41
C GLY A 45 -4.76 13.33 12.55
N THR A 46 -4.93 12.04 12.24
CA THR A 46 -5.11 11.02 13.28
C THR A 46 -3.83 10.82 14.09
N VAL A 47 -3.94 10.91 15.41
CA VAL A 47 -2.86 10.56 16.34
C VAL A 47 -3.04 9.13 16.81
N VAL A 48 -2.05 8.28 16.53
CA VAL A 48 -2.03 6.89 17.01
C VAL A 48 -1.13 6.80 18.24
N ARG A 49 -1.71 6.41 19.37
CA ARG A 49 -0.94 6.01 20.55
C ARG A 49 -0.86 4.49 20.59
N VAL A 50 0.33 3.94 20.36
CA VAL A 50 0.56 2.50 20.51
C VAL A 50 1.01 2.21 21.93
N ILE A 51 0.24 1.39 22.64
CA ILE A 51 0.61 0.93 23.98
C ILE A 51 1.12 -0.50 23.89
N CYS A 52 2.42 -0.67 24.13
CA CYS A 52 3.07 -1.96 24.24
C CYS A 52 3.17 -2.34 25.72
N GLY A 53 2.57 -3.46 26.14
CA GLY A 53 2.52 -3.83 27.56
C GLY A 53 1.17 -4.41 27.92
N GLU A 54 0.74 -4.22 29.16
CA GLU A 54 -0.59 -4.62 29.65
C GLU A 54 -1.52 -3.39 29.69
N VAL A 55 -2.68 -3.49 29.05
CA VAL A 55 -3.74 -2.48 29.08
C VAL A 55 -5.07 -3.22 29.26
N ASN A 56 -5.88 -2.84 30.25
CA ASN A 56 -7.16 -3.50 30.54
C ASN A 56 -7.02 -5.05 30.61
N SER A 57 -5.97 -5.53 31.29
CA SER A 57 -5.63 -6.96 31.42
C SER A 57 -5.22 -7.68 30.11
N VAL A 58 -4.98 -6.94 29.02
CA VAL A 58 -4.49 -7.49 27.75
C VAL A 58 -3.00 -7.17 27.58
N ARG A 59 -2.15 -8.20 27.46
CA ARG A 59 -0.69 -8.07 27.38
C ARG A 59 -0.09 -8.65 26.10
N GLY A 60 0.81 -7.91 25.44
CA GLY A 60 1.57 -8.45 24.31
C GLY A 60 2.52 -7.45 23.61
N PRO A 61 3.45 -7.94 22.78
CA PRO A 61 4.23 -7.07 21.89
C PRO A 61 3.37 -6.54 20.74
N ALA A 62 3.48 -5.25 20.40
CA ALA A 62 2.86 -4.70 19.19
C ALA A 62 3.82 -4.79 18.00
N ARG A 63 3.32 -5.23 16.83
CA ARG A 63 3.97 -5.08 15.54
C ARG A 63 2.96 -4.45 14.59
N PHE A 64 3.33 -3.34 13.96
CA PHE A 64 2.48 -2.64 13.01
C PHE A 64 3.35 -1.99 11.93
N LEU A 65 2.76 -1.77 10.77
CA LEU A 65 3.32 -0.96 9.69
C LEU A 65 2.51 0.33 9.62
N LEU A 66 3.17 1.48 9.68
CA LEU A 66 2.55 2.77 9.38
C LEU A 66 2.95 3.18 7.96
N VAL A 67 1.96 3.30 7.08
CA VAL A 67 2.15 3.76 5.70
C VAL A 67 1.48 5.13 5.54
N PRO A 68 2.20 6.24 5.77
CA PRO A 68 1.65 7.55 5.49
C PRO A 68 1.58 7.76 3.97
N GLY A 69 0.49 8.35 3.48
CA GLY A 69 0.32 8.68 2.07
C GLY A 69 -0.43 10.00 1.92
N ARG A 70 -0.07 10.78 0.89
CA ARG A 70 -0.90 11.91 0.47
C ARG A 70 -2.01 11.36 -0.43
N PRO A 71 -3.29 11.75 -0.24
CA PRO A 71 -4.34 11.42 -1.19
C PRO A 71 -3.94 11.82 -2.60
N VAL A 72 -4.18 10.94 -3.58
CA VAL A 72 -3.84 11.19 -4.99
C VAL A 72 -4.67 12.36 -5.55
N GLY A 73 -5.92 12.51 -5.10
CA GLY A 73 -6.79 13.62 -5.50
C GLY A 73 -7.39 13.48 -6.90
N GLU A 74 -7.21 12.33 -7.54
CA GLU A 74 -7.73 12.01 -8.87
C GLU A 74 -8.81 10.91 -8.77
N PRO A 75 -9.78 10.86 -9.71
CA PRO A 75 -10.70 9.74 -9.81
C PRO A 75 -9.94 8.42 -9.99
N ALA A 76 -10.52 7.34 -9.46
CA ALA A 76 -9.99 5.99 -9.60
C ALA A 76 -11.09 5.05 -10.09
N ALA A 77 -10.85 4.40 -11.22
CA ALA A 77 -11.60 3.27 -11.74
C ALA A 77 -10.74 2.02 -11.57
N TRP A 78 -11.32 0.92 -11.08
CA TRP A 78 -10.58 -0.30 -10.79
C TRP A 78 -11.32 -1.56 -11.24
N TYR A 79 -10.62 -2.44 -11.94
CA TYR A 79 -11.09 -3.80 -12.24
C TYR A 79 -9.92 -4.79 -12.21
N GLY A 80 -10.03 -5.81 -11.36
CA GLY A 80 -9.03 -6.87 -11.23
C GLY A 80 -7.64 -6.32 -10.88
N PRO A 81 -6.60 -6.56 -11.70
CA PRO A 81 -5.23 -6.07 -11.42
C PRO A 81 -4.97 -4.65 -11.96
N VAL A 82 -5.95 -3.99 -12.59
CA VAL A 82 -5.75 -2.71 -13.30
C VAL A 82 -6.50 -1.58 -12.61
N VAL A 83 -5.80 -0.48 -12.35
CA VAL A 83 -6.35 0.79 -11.83
C VAL A 83 -6.07 1.88 -12.86
N MET A 84 -7.09 2.64 -13.23
CA MET A 84 -7.02 3.81 -14.12
C MET A 84 -7.81 4.97 -13.50
N ASN A 85 -7.89 6.12 -14.17
CA ASN A 85 -8.68 7.25 -13.69
C ASN A 85 -10.16 7.15 -14.12
N THR A 86 -10.46 6.51 -15.25
CA THR A 86 -11.84 6.37 -15.79
C THR A 86 -12.19 4.95 -16.25
N GLU A 87 -13.49 4.65 -16.36
CA GLU A 87 -13.99 3.36 -16.89
C GLU A 87 -13.62 3.15 -18.37
N ASP A 88 -13.60 4.22 -19.16
CA ASP A 88 -13.16 4.15 -20.56
C ASP A 88 -11.67 3.81 -20.68
N GLU A 89 -10.83 4.39 -19.82
CA GLU A 89 -9.42 4.02 -19.74
C GLU A 89 -9.24 2.57 -19.32
N LEU A 90 -10.03 2.06 -18.36
CA LEU A 90 -10.00 0.63 -18.03
C LEU A 90 -10.35 -0.24 -19.23
N ARG A 91 -11.41 0.10 -19.98
CA ARG A 91 -11.81 -0.66 -21.17
C ARG A 91 -10.67 -0.73 -22.19
N VAL A 92 -10.08 0.41 -22.52
CA VAL A 92 -8.92 0.48 -23.43
C VAL A 92 -7.75 -0.35 -22.89
N ALA A 93 -7.46 -0.24 -21.59
CA ALA A 93 -6.39 -0.98 -20.94
C ALA A 93 -6.59 -2.51 -21.03
N PHE A 94 -7.83 -2.99 -20.90
CA PHE A 94 -8.13 -4.42 -21.10
C PHE A 94 -8.07 -4.85 -22.56
N GLU A 95 -8.47 -3.99 -23.51
CA GLU A 95 -8.30 -4.25 -24.94
C GLU A 95 -6.81 -4.38 -25.30
N GLU A 96 -5.97 -3.47 -24.80
CA GLU A 96 -4.50 -3.55 -24.97
C GLU A 96 -3.91 -4.80 -24.32
N TYR A 97 -4.44 -5.22 -23.17
CA TYR A 97 -4.00 -6.45 -22.50
C TYR A 97 -4.34 -7.69 -23.32
N GLN A 98 -5.55 -7.76 -23.86
CA GLN A 98 -5.98 -8.86 -24.74
C GLN A 98 -5.18 -8.90 -26.05
N ASN A 99 -4.78 -7.73 -26.56
CA ASN A 99 -3.97 -7.60 -27.77
C ASN A 99 -2.46 -7.74 -27.53
N GLY A 100 -2.02 -7.91 -26.28
CA GLY A 100 -0.61 -8.03 -25.90
C GLY A 100 0.20 -6.72 -26.02
N THR A 101 -0.47 -5.57 -26.11
CA THR A 101 0.14 -4.24 -26.27
C THR A 101 0.11 -3.40 -24.99
N PHE A 102 -0.45 -3.92 -23.90
CA PHE A 102 -0.61 -3.21 -22.62
C PHE A 102 0.70 -2.68 -22.02
N THR A 103 1.80 -3.41 -22.19
CA THR A 103 3.11 -2.95 -21.75
C THR A 103 3.71 -2.04 -22.80
N ARG A 104 3.81 -0.74 -22.54
CA ARG A 104 4.72 0.12 -23.30
C ARG A 104 6.15 -0.30 -22.95
N ASN A 105 6.87 -0.83 -23.94
CA ASN A 105 8.29 -1.16 -23.82
C ASN A 105 9.08 0.02 -23.20
N GLY A 106 9.72 -0.18 -22.05
CA GLY A 106 10.65 0.77 -21.41
C GLY A 106 10.61 0.76 -19.89
#